data_AF-A0A931RR06-F1
#
_entry.id   AF-A0A931RR06-F1
#
_cell.length_a   1.000
_cell.length_b   1.000
_cell.length_c   1.000
_cell.angle_alpha   90.00
_cell.angle_beta   90.00
_cell.angle_gamma   90.00
#
_symmetry.space_group_name_H-M   'P 1'
#
loop_
_entity.id
_entity.type
_entity.pdbx_description
1 polymer ?
#
loop_
_entity_poly.entity_id
_entity_poly.type
_entity_poly.pdbx_seq_one_letter_code
_entity_poly.pdbx_strand_id
1 'polypeptide(L)'
;MEKIIFYLVVALFLAGGLSALAQDNNLLSAGFNPDSPFYFLKGWKENIQIFFTFKAEQKASQYLHLSDVRLAEYQKMLEKGKTEIAQKTLDKYEKQLNRAISKVEELRGRGKDIKDISEKIATSIAKHAEVLEKNLQKAPEEAKGRIEKALENLRKGIEKFKMEDETAGWQTYKNEEYGFKIKYPNDWRVAKNILGLEPNLVFCPNKLATDPASEIICKIIGGGAVVPKLTYEEGMIFMYASDVYPVTNNPNYHYLGFGGKIPKYYELYSEGNEKEVNLMLSTFKFSEEEKPYIKVISPSGWGEVWEIGKTYSINWEQPHDVSIWLEDWSVFPVRTFDINDNVGKPPYLWTIPYSIPPGIKYKIVVRAFPGVRGATLADTSDGYFSIIAPNTK
;
A
#
# COMPACT_ATOMS: atom_id res chain seq x y z
N MET A 1 -43.08 -28.90 38.25
CA MET A 1 -43.14 -27.55 37.65
C MET A 1 -41.79 -27.06 37.12
N GLU A 2 -40.64 -27.48 37.69
CA GLU A 2 -39.31 -27.01 37.25
C GLU A 2 -38.86 -27.50 35.86
N LYS A 3 -39.35 -28.64 35.36
CA LYS A 3 -38.98 -29.12 34.01
C LYS A 3 -39.78 -28.45 32.88
N ILE A 4 -40.92 -27.82 33.16
CA ILE A 4 -41.76 -27.16 32.14
C ILE A 4 -41.26 -25.74 31.84
N ILE A 5 -40.68 -25.07 32.84
CA ILE A 5 -40.09 -23.73 32.69
C ILE A 5 -38.83 -23.77 31.80
N PHE A 6 -38.04 -24.85 31.87
CA PHE A 6 -36.83 -25.00 31.06
C PHE A 6 -37.14 -25.17 29.55
N TYR A 7 -38.20 -25.89 29.19
CA TYR A 7 -38.61 -26.04 27.78
C TYR A 7 -39.29 -24.78 27.22
N LEU A 8 -39.97 -23.98 28.04
CA LEU A 8 -40.57 -22.71 27.60
C LEU A 8 -39.52 -21.63 27.28
N VAL A 9 -38.39 -21.58 28.01
CA VAL A 9 -37.29 -20.64 27.71
C VAL A 9 -36.53 -21.04 26.44
N VAL A 10 -36.40 -22.34 26.14
CA VAL A 10 -35.77 -22.82 24.90
C VAL A 10 -36.69 -22.68 23.69
N ALA A 11 -38.01 -22.84 23.86
CA ALA A 11 -38.99 -22.67 22.78
C ALA A 11 -39.21 -21.18 22.39
N LEU A 12 -39.12 -20.25 23.34
CA LEU A 12 -39.25 -18.81 23.08
C LEU A 12 -38.07 -18.22 22.29
N PHE A 13 -36.90 -18.87 22.27
CA PHE A 13 -35.77 -18.44 21.45
C PHE A 13 -35.73 -19.09 20.05
N LEU A 14 -36.50 -20.16 19.81
CA LEU A 14 -36.62 -20.78 18.48
C LEU A 14 -37.71 -20.12 17.60
N ALA A 15 -38.61 -19.32 18.19
CA ALA A 15 -39.67 -18.60 17.48
C ALA A 15 -39.33 -17.12 17.14
N GLY A 16 -38.16 -16.62 17.53
CA GLY A 16 -37.73 -15.23 17.31
C GLY A 16 -36.93 -14.99 16.02
N GLY A 17 -36.95 -15.94 15.07
CA GLY A 17 -36.33 -15.77 13.77
C GLY A 17 -37.15 -14.85 12.86
N LEU A 18 -36.50 -13.79 12.35
CA LEU A 18 -36.85 -12.99 11.17
C LEU A 18 -37.92 -11.88 11.33
N SER A 19 -37.47 -10.71 11.77
CA SER A 19 -37.94 -9.38 11.32
C SER A 19 -36.73 -8.42 11.37
N ALA A 20 -36.06 -8.18 10.24
CA ALA A 20 -36.20 -6.99 9.38
C ALA A 20 -35.31 -5.77 9.78
N LEU A 21 -34.41 -5.45 8.83
CA LEU A 21 -33.83 -4.15 8.44
C LEU A 21 -32.91 -3.33 9.38
N ALA A 22 -31.64 -3.31 8.96
CA ALA A 22 -30.79 -2.14 8.66
C ALA A 22 -30.44 -1.08 9.73
N GLN A 23 -29.11 -0.86 9.79
CA GLN A 23 -28.37 0.38 10.09
C GLN A 23 -28.22 0.81 11.55
N ASP A 24 -27.05 0.53 12.13
CA ASP A 24 -26.25 1.61 12.74
C ASP A 24 -24.74 1.29 12.73
N ASN A 25 -23.98 2.17 12.08
CA ASN A 25 -22.52 2.19 12.07
C ASN A 25 -22.06 3.10 13.22
N ASN A 26 -22.17 2.63 14.46
CA ASN A 26 -21.32 2.99 15.60
C ASN A 26 -21.90 2.38 16.88
N LEU A 27 -21.28 1.30 17.36
CA LEU A 27 -21.16 0.99 18.78
C LEU A 27 -20.28 -0.26 18.91
N LEU A 28 -19.00 -0.05 19.17
CA LEU A 28 -18.12 -1.06 19.74
C LEU A 28 -18.84 -1.68 20.94
N SER A 29 -19.18 -2.96 20.82
CA SER A 29 -20.20 -3.67 21.59
C SER A 29 -20.24 -3.32 23.08
N ALA A 30 -21.38 -2.81 23.54
CA ALA A 30 -21.73 -2.74 24.96
C ALA A 30 -21.81 -4.16 25.54
N GLY A 31 -20.72 -4.63 26.15
CA GLY A 31 -20.64 -5.88 26.88
C GLY A 31 -19.76 -5.72 28.10
N PHE A 32 -19.77 -6.69 29.02
CA PHE A 32 -18.92 -6.66 30.22
C PHE A 32 -17.45 -6.47 29.83
N ASN A 33 -16.79 -5.47 30.44
CA ASN A 33 -15.36 -5.24 30.27
C ASN A 33 -14.55 -6.34 31.00
N PRO A 34 -13.26 -6.52 30.65
CA PRO A 34 -12.38 -7.48 31.34
C PRO A 34 -12.23 -7.30 32.86
N ASP A 35 -12.50 -6.10 33.38
CA ASP A 35 -12.47 -5.79 34.81
C ASP A 35 -13.79 -6.11 35.55
N SER A 36 -14.77 -6.70 34.87
CA SER A 36 -16.05 -7.13 35.46
C SER A 36 -16.02 -8.59 35.94
N PRO A 37 -16.60 -8.92 37.11
CA PRO A 37 -16.70 -10.29 37.61
C PRO A 37 -17.56 -11.20 36.72
N PHE A 38 -18.42 -10.64 35.88
CA PHE A 38 -19.29 -11.38 34.96
C PHE A 38 -18.73 -11.52 33.53
N TYR A 39 -17.47 -11.12 33.31
CA TYR A 39 -16.83 -11.21 31.99
C TYR A 39 -16.83 -12.64 31.41
N PHE A 40 -16.84 -13.67 32.26
CA PHE A 40 -16.89 -15.07 31.82
C PHE A 40 -18.13 -15.40 30.96
N LEU A 41 -19.26 -14.70 31.19
CA LEU A 41 -20.49 -14.86 30.39
C LEU A 41 -20.27 -14.46 28.93
N LYS A 42 -19.41 -13.46 28.68
CA LYS A 42 -19.04 -13.02 27.33
C LYS A 42 -18.32 -14.15 26.58
N GLY A 43 -17.33 -14.78 27.22
CA GLY A 43 -16.62 -15.91 26.65
C GLY A 43 -17.52 -17.12 26.37
N TRP A 44 -18.50 -17.40 27.25
CA TRP A 44 -19.48 -18.47 27.04
C TRP A 44 -20.36 -18.22 25.79
N LYS A 45 -20.94 -17.01 25.66
CA LYS A 45 -21.74 -16.63 24.48
C LYS A 45 -20.95 -16.75 23.18
N GLU A 46 -19.71 -16.26 23.18
CA GLU A 46 -18.83 -16.31 22.01
C GLU A 46 -18.47 -17.75 21.62
N ASN A 47 -18.21 -18.63 22.60
CA ASN A 47 -17.93 -20.03 22.33
C ASN A 47 -19.15 -20.76 21.74
N ILE A 48 -20.36 -20.44 22.18
CA ILE A 48 -21.60 -20.97 21.57
C ILE A 48 -21.71 -20.51 20.12
N GLN A 49 -21.53 -19.22 19.85
CA GLN A 49 -21.57 -18.69 18.49
C GLN A 49 -20.55 -19.37 17.59
N ILE A 50 -19.31 -19.55 18.06
CA ILE A 50 -18.25 -20.26 17.32
C ILE A 50 -18.63 -21.72 17.09
N PHE A 51 -19.21 -22.41 18.07
CA PHE A 51 -19.60 -23.81 17.97
C PHE A 51 -20.59 -24.02 16.82
N PHE A 52 -21.61 -23.17 16.70
CA PHE A 52 -22.61 -23.22 15.63
C PHE A 52 -22.16 -22.56 14.31
N THR A 53 -20.94 -22.02 14.23
CA THR A 53 -20.37 -21.51 12.97
C THR A 53 -19.67 -22.63 12.22
N PHE A 54 -20.39 -23.31 11.32
CA PHE A 54 -19.90 -24.52 10.65
C PHE A 54 -18.94 -24.25 9.48
N LYS A 55 -19.14 -23.15 8.72
CA LYS A 55 -18.27 -22.81 7.59
C LYS A 55 -16.92 -22.29 8.07
N ALA A 56 -15.82 -22.85 7.54
CA ALA A 56 -14.46 -22.51 7.96
C ALA A 56 -14.11 -21.04 7.69
N GLU A 57 -14.54 -20.45 6.56
CA GLU A 57 -14.37 -19.03 6.24
C GLU A 57 -15.08 -18.11 7.25
N GLN A 58 -16.35 -18.43 7.56
CA GLN A 58 -17.14 -17.69 8.54
C GLN A 58 -16.53 -17.82 9.94
N LYS A 59 -16.01 -19.01 10.28
CA LYS A 59 -15.33 -19.26 11.56
C LYS A 59 -14.01 -18.49 11.65
N ALA A 60 -13.24 -18.38 10.55
CA ALA A 60 -12.05 -17.54 10.48
C ALA A 60 -12.40 -16.05 10.69
N SER A 61 -13.45 -15.56 9.99
CA SER A 61 -13.96 -14.20 10.19
C SER A 61 -14.44 -13.95 11.62
N GLN A 62 -15.08 -14.92 12.25
CA GLN A 62 -15.54 -14.80 13.64
C GLN A 62 -14.35 -14.71 14.62
N TYR A 63 -13.30 -15.50 14.41
CA TYR A 63 -12.09 -15.39 15.22
C TYR A 63 -11.38 -14.04 15.03
N LEU A 64 -11.34 -13.53 13.81
CA LEU A 64 -10.80 -12.19 13.53
C LEU A 64 -11.60 -11.10 14.24
N HIS A 65 -12.94 -11.16 14.15
CA HIS A 65 -13.80 -10.24 14.87
C HIS A 65 -13.56 -10.28 16.39
N LEU A 66 -13.38 -11.47 16.96
CA LEU A 66 -13.04 -11.60 18.37
C LEU A 66 -11.66 -11.01 18.69
N SER A 67 -10.67 -11.12 17.79
CA SER A 67 -9.40 -10.41 17.99
C SER A 67 -9.60 -8.89 18.01
N ASP A 68 -10.43 -8.31 17.13
CA ASP A 68 -10.73 -6.88 17.13
C ASP A 68 -11.30 -6.43 18.48
N VAL A 69 -12.27 -7.20 18.99
CA VAL A 69 -12.91 -6.94 20.28
C VAL A 69 -11.88 -7.00 21.42
N ARG A 70 -10.98 -8.00 21.42
CA ARG A 70 -9.96 -8.13 22.47
C ARG A 70 -8.93 -7.01 22.40
N LEU A 71 -8.57 -6.53 21.21
CA LEU A 71 -7.66 -5.41 21.06
C LEU A 71 -8.27 -4.10 21.59
N ALA A 72 -9.54 -3.84 21.32
CA ALA A 72 -10.26 -2.69 21.86
C ALA A 72 -10.39 -2.75 23.39
N GLU A 73 -10.67 -3.94 23.95
CA GLU A 73 -10.67 -4.16 25.39
C GLU A 73 -9.28 -3.96 26.01
N TYR A 74 -8.23 -4.42 25.35
CA TYR A 74 -6.85 -4.20 25.76
C TYR A 74 -6.53 -2.71 25.85
N GLN A 75 -6.84 -1.93 24.81
CA GLN A 75 -6.66 -0.47 24.81
C GLN A 75 -7.33 0.18 26.02
N LYS A 76 -8.60 -0.16 26.26
CA LYS A 76 -9.37 0.38 27.39
C LYS A 76 -8.77 0.02 28.75
N MET A 77 -8.19 -1.17 28.90
CA MET A 77 -7.54 -1.57 30.15
C MET A 77 -6.18 -0.87 30.33
N LEU A 78 -5.45 -0.66 29.24
CA LEU A 78 -4.19 0.08 29.23
C LEU A 78 -4.42 1.55 29.64
N GLU A 79 -5.42 2.21 29.06
CA GLU A 79 -5.81 3.59 29.39
C GLU A 79 -6.22 3.76 30.87
N LYS A 80 -6.83 2.73 31.46
CA LYS A 80 -7.20 2.71 32.88
C LYS A 80 -6.02 2.38 33.82
N GLY A 81 -4.81 2.19 33.29
CA GLY A 81 -3.64 1.76 34.07
C GLY A 81 -3.74 0.34 34.63
N LYS A 82 -4.69 -0.48 34.16
CA LYS A 82 -4.90 -1.86 34.62
C LYS A 82 -3.97 -2.82 33.87
N THR A 83 -2.67 -2.62 34.02
CA THR A 83 -1.62 -3.27 33.20
C THR A 83 -1.71 -4.79 33.18
N GLU A 84 -1.94 -5.46 34.31
CA GLU A 84 -2.06 -6.93 34.36
C GLU A 84 -3.27 -7.45 33.57
N ILE A 85 -4.42 -6.78 33.70
CA ILE A 85 -5.64 -7.14 32.99
C ILE A 85 -5.47 -6.86 31.49
N ALA A 86 -4.80 -5.76 31.14
CA ALA A 86 -4.45 -5.44 29.77
C ALA A 86 -3.59 -6.56 29.15
N GLN A 87 -2.49 -6.96 29.81
CA GLN A 87 -1.63 -8.04 29.31
C GLN A 87 -2.39 -9.37 29.13
N LYS A 88 -3.21 -9.79 30.11
CA LYS A 88 -4.07 -10.99 29.98
C LYS A 88 -5.09 -10.87 28.84
N THR A 89 -5.54 -9.66 28.53
CA THR A 89 -6.46 -9.39 27.42
C THR A 89 -5.72 -9.45 26.08
N LEU A 90 -4.48 -8.98 26.03
CA LEU A 90 -3.60 -9.08 24.87
C LEU A 90 -3.30 -10.55 24.52
N ASP A 91 -3.09 -11.42 25.52
CA ASP A 91 -2.93 -12.87 25.30
C ASP A 91 -4.17 -13.49 24.62
N LYS A 92 -5.37 -13.06 25.02
CA LYS A 92 -6.64 -13.51 24.41
C LYS A 92 -6.76 -13.01 22.98
N TYR A 93 -6.35 -11.77 22.71
CA TYR A 93 -6.26 -11.21 21.37
C TYR A 93 -5.39 -12.10 20.47
N GLU A 94 -4.15 -12.38 20.88
CA GLU A 94 -3.20 -13.21 20.10
C GLU A 94 -3.77 -14.60 19.84
N LYS A 95 -4.44 -15.19 20.83
CA LYS A 95 -5.09 -16.51 20.69
C LYS A 95 -6.20 -16.51 19.65
N GLN A 96 -7.05 -15.48 19.62
CA GLN A 96 -8.14 -15.41 18.64
C GLN A 96 -7.60 -15.14 17.24
N LEU A 97 -6.61 -14.26 17.11
CA LEU A 97 -5.98 -14.00 15.82
C LEU A 97 -5.33 -15.27 15.27
N ASN A 98 -4.54 -16.00 16.07
CA ASN A 98 -3.91 -17.24 15.63
C ASN A 98 -4.92 -18.31 15.20
N ARG A 99 -6.11 -18.34 15.80
CA ARG A 99 -7.20 -19.23 15.36
C ARG A 99 -7.79 -18.80 14.01
N ALA A 100 -7.91 -17.50 13.76
CA ALA A 100 -8.32 -17.00 12.45
C ALA A 100 -7.31 -17.42 11.37
N ILE A 101 -6.01 -17.22 11.64
CA ILE A 101 -4.90 -17.61 10.75
C ILE A 101 -4.94 -19.11 10.46
N SER A 102 -5.01 -19.94 11.50
CA SER A 102 -5.04 -21.40 11.36
C SER A 102 -6.23 -21.90 10.53
N LYS A 103 -7.39 -21.25 10.61
CA LYS A 103 -8.55 -21.61 9.77
C LYS A 103 -8.35 -21.29 8.30
N VAL A 104 -7.62 -20.23 7.98
CA VAL A 104 -7.25 -19.93 6.59
C VAL A 104 -6.18 -20.88 6.07
N GLU A 105 -5.20 -21.25 6.90
CA GLU A 105 -4.21 -22.29 6.55
C GLU A 105 -4.89 -23.64 6.26
N GLU A 106 -5.90 -24.02 7.04
CA GLU A 106 -6.71 -25.22 6.80
C GLU A 106 -7.48 -25.16 5.47
N LEU A 107 -8.05 -24.00 5.13
CA LEU A 107 -8.72 -23.77 3.84
C LEU A 107 -7.73 -23.87 2.67
N ARG A 108 -6.55 -23.25 2.82
CA ARG A 108 -5.46 -23.32 1.83
C ARG A 108 -5.04 -24.75 1.57
N GLY A 109 -4.80 -25.53 2.64
CA GLY A 109 -4.40 -26.94 2.53
C GLY A 109 -5.47 -27.85 1.91
N ARG A 110 -6.74 -27.41 1.87
CA ARG A 110 -7.85 -28.08 1.18
C ARG A 110 -8.05 -27.59 -0.26
N GLY A 111 -7.16 -26.75 -0.78
CA GLY A 111 -7.26 -26.19 -2.13
C GLY A 111 -8.49 -25.29 -2.33
N LYS A 112 -9.03 -24.69 -1.26
CA LYS A 112 -10.12 -23.72 -1.35
C LYS A 112 -9.58 -22.35 -1.76
N ASP A 113 -10.38 -21.59 -2.50
CA ASP A 113 -10.09 -20.17 -2.72
C ASP A 113 -10.13 -19.44 -1.38
N ILE A 114 -9.04 -18.76 -1.07
CA ILE A 114 -8.84 -18.02 0.18
C ILE A 114 -8.52 -16.56 -0.09
N LYS A 115 -8.60 -16.08 -1.33
CA LYS A 115 -8.16 -14.72 -1.70
C LYS A 115 -8.85 -13.67 -0.83
N ASP A 116 -10.18 -13.69 -0.82
CA ASP A 116 -11.00 -12.71 -0.09
C ASP A 116 -10.76 -12.73 1.42
N ILE A 117 -10.71 -13.92 2.02
CA ILE A 117 -10.50 -14.05 3.47
C ILE A 117 -9.06 -13.70 3.87
N SER A 118 -8.07 -14.00 3.02
CA SER A 118 -6.67 -13.65 3.26
C SER A 118 -6.45 -12.14 3.18
N GLU A 119 -7.05 -11.47 2.17
CA GLU A 119 -6.99 -10.01 2.04
C GLU A 119 -7.66 -9.31 3.23
N LYS A 120 -8.83 -9.81 3.66
CA LYS A 120 -9.53 -9.29 4.84
C LYS A 120 -8.69 -9.41 6.11
N ILE A 121 -8.08 -10.57 6.34
CA ILE A 121 -7.21 -10.77 7.52
C ILE A 121 -5.95 -9.90 7.43
N ALA A 122 -5.28 -9.85 6.27
CA ALA A 122 -4.08 -9.03 6.09
C ALA A 122 -4.37 -7.53 6.36
N THR A 123 -5.49 -7.03 5.84
CA THR A 123 -5.96 -5.65 6.10
C THR A 123 -6.22 -5.42 7.58
N SER A 124 -6.86 -6.37 8.26
CA SER A 124 -7.13 -6.26 9.69
C SER A 124 -5.85 -6.31 10.53
N ILE A 125 -4.89 -7.18 10.19
CA ILE A 125 -3.61 -7.25 10.90
C ILE A 125 -2.82 -5.95 10.73
N ALA A 126 -2.82 -5.34 9.54
CA ALA A 126 -2.18 -4.05 9.33
C ALA A 126 -2.76 -2.96 10.25
N LYS A 127 -4.09 -2.92 10.40
CA LYS A 127 -4.77 -2.03 11.36
C LYS A 127 -4.42 -2.34 12.81
N HIS A 128 -4.34 -3.63 13.18
CA HIS A 128 -3.93 -4.03 14.53
C HIS A 128 -2.50 -3.62 14.85
N ALA A 129 -1.59 -3.74 13.88
CA ALA A 129 -0.20 -3.30 14.03
C ALA A 129 -0.12 -1.80 14.30
N GLU A 130 -0.82 -0.98 13.53
CA GLU A 130 -0.89 0.48 13.74
C GLU A 130 -1.39 0.82 15.15
N VAL A 131 -2.43 0.12 15.61
CA VAL A 131 -2.97 0.30 16.97
C VAL A 131 -1.95 -0.09 18.04
N LEU A 132 -1.29 -1.24 17.90
CA LEU A 132 -0.30 -1.70 18.88
C LEU A 132 0.95 -0.80 18.90
N GLU A 133 1.39 -0.27 17.76
CA GLU A 133 2.49 0.70 17.67
C GLU A 133 2.15 2.02 18.38
N LYS A 134 0.94 2.54 18.17
CA LYS A 134 0.45 3.72 18.92
C LYS A 134 0.38 3.47 20.42
N ASN A 135 -0.06 2.27 20.81
CA ASN A 135 -0.11 1.87 22.21
C ASN A 135 1.29 1.73 22.82
N LEU A 136 2.27 1.23 22.07
CA LEU A 136 3.65 1.07 22.52
C LEU A 136 4.26 2.40 23.00
N GLN A 137 3.96 3.50 22.31
CA GLN A 137 4.43 4.84 22.67
C GLN A 137 3.87 5.34 24.01
N LYS A 138 2.67 4.89 24.38
CA LYS A 138 1.92 5.37 25.57
C LYS A 138 1.90 4.37 26.71
N ALA A 139 2.39 3.15 26.49
CA ALA A 139 2.32 2.07 27.46
C ALA A 139 3.33 2.27 28.60
N PRO A 140 2.96 1.88 29.84
CA PRO A 140 3.93 1.70 30.93
C PRO A 140 5.06 0.75 30.52
N GLU A 141 6.25 0.94 31.09
CA GLU A 141 7.45 0.17 30.72
C GLU A 141 7.22 -1.35 30.87
N GLU A 142 6.45 -1.75 31.89
CA GLU A 142 6.11 -3.13 32.18
C GLU A 142 5.24 -3.79 31.10
N ALA A 143 4.55 -3.00 30.26
CA ALA A 143 3.70 -3.49 29.17
C ALA A 143 4.39 -3.51 27.80
N LYS A 144 5.45 -2.72 27.60
CA LYS A 144 6.09 -2.56 26.28
C LYS A 144 6.58 -3.88 25.69
N GLY A 145 7.28 -4.70 26.47
CA GLY A 145 7.79 -6.00 26.00
C GLY A 145 6.69 -6.97 25.54
N ARG A 146 5.48 -6.93 26.11
CA ARG A 146 4.35 -7.75 25.62
C ARG A 146 3.78 -7.22 24.32
N ILE A 147 3.74 -5.90 24.12
CA ILE A 147 3.29 -5.26 22.87
C ILE A 147 4.26 -5.58 21.74
N GLU A 148 5.56 -5.46 21.98
CA GLU A 148 6.60 -5.81 21.00
C GLU A 148 6.48 -7.28 20.57
N LYS A 149 6.28 -8.20 21.51
CA LYS A 149 6.04 -9.60 21.21
C LYS A 149 4.76 -9.82 20.39
N ALA A 150 3.68 -9.07 20.67
CA ALA A 150 2.45 -9.14 19.89
C ALA A 150 2.65 -8.63 18.46
N LEU A 151 3.39 -7.52 18.28
CA LEU A 151 3.78 -6.98 16.97
C LEU A 151 4.62 -7.97 16.17
N GLU A 152 5.56 -8.66 16.82
CA GLU A 152 6.35 -9.71 16.18
C GLU A 152 5.49 -10.90 15.72
N ASN A 153 4.54 -11.32 16.55
CA ASN A 153 3.59 -12.37 16.18
C ASN A 153 2.67 -11.95 15.02
N LEU A 154 2.28 -10.67 14.95
CA LEU A 154 1.54 -10.13 13.80
C LEU A 154 2.35 -10.23 12.51
N ARG A 155 3.64 -9.86 12.54
CA ARG A 155 4.53 -9.94 11.37
C ARG A 155 4.63 -11.37 10.86
N LYS A 156 4.89 -12.34 11.74
CA LYS A 156 4.88 -13.77 11.40
C LYS A 156 3.54 -14.24 10.85
N GLY A 157 2.44 -13.72 11.38
CA GLY A 157 1.09 -13.96 10.89
C GLY A 157 0.91 -13.48 9.44
N ILE A 158 1.32 -12.25 9.14
CA ILE A 158 1.25 -11.65 7.79
C ILE A 158 2.05 -12.46 6.78
N GLU A 159 3.24 -12.94 7.14
CA GLU A 159 4.07 -13.75 6.24
C GLU A 159 3.36 -15.02 5.77
N LYS A 160 2.53 -15.63 6.62
CA LYS A 160 1.71 -16.79 6.25
C LYS A 160 0.64 -16.46 5.22
N PHE A 161 0.25 -15.19 5.08
CA PHE A 161 -0.72 -14.73 4.08
C PHE A 161 -0.09 -14.18 2.81
N LYS A 162 1.25 -14.10 2.71
CA LYS A 162 1.89 -13.90 1.41
C LYS A 162 1.42 -15.04 0.52
N MET A 163 0.56 -14.73 -0.44
CA MET A 163 0.26 -15.66 -1.52
C MET A 163 1.59 -15.90 -2.22
N GLU A 164 1.88 -17.16 -2.54
CA GLU A 164 3.02 -17.46 -3.39
C GLU A 164 2.90 -16.56 -4.62
N ASP A 165 3.94 -15.78 -4.90
CA ASP A 165 3.97 -15.00 -6.13
C ASP A 165 4.03 -16.02 -7.27
N GLU A 166 2.87 -16.35 -7.85
CA GLU A 166 2.74 -17.26 -8.98
C GLU A 166 3.56 -16.77 -10.20
N THR A 167 4.00 -15.51 -10.16
CA THR A 167 4.86 -14.86 -11.15
C THR A 167 6.33 -14.72 -10.69
N ALA A 168 6.73 -15.37 -9.59
CA ALA A 168 8.09 -15.28 -9.05
C ALA A 168 9.15 -15.76 -10.06
N GLY A 169 8.81 -16.76 -10.87
CA GLY A 169 9.68 -17.27 -11.93
C GLY A 169 9.56 -16.51 -13.25
N TRP A 170 8.51 -15.71 -13.46
CA TRP A 170 8.17 -15.14 -14.78
C TRP A 170 9.20 -14.15 -15.32
N GLN A 171 9.30 -14.07 -16.64
CA GLN A 171 10.11 -13.08 -17.33
C GLN A 171 9.47 -11.70 -17.22
N THR A 172 10.26 -10.62 -17.33
CA THR A 172 9.75 -9.25 -17.36
C THR A 172 10.02 -8.62 -18.71
N TYR A 173 8.96 -8.17 -19.38
CA TYR A 173 9.06 -7.29 -20.54
C TYR A 173 9.03 -5.84 -20.06
N LYS A 174 9.98 -5.03 -20.53
CA LYS A 174 10.06 -3.59 -20.28
C LYS A 174 10.03 -2.86 -21.61
N ASN A 175 9.21 -1.82 -21.69
CA ASN A 175 9.19 -0.91 -22.82
C ASN A 175 9.57 0.48 -22.34
N GLU A 176 10.77 0.93 -22.70
CA GLU A 176 11.32 2.22 -22.27
C GLU A 176 10.71 3.41 -23.02
N GLU A 177 10.26 3.18 -24.25
CA GLU A 177 9.62 4.18 -25.12
C GLU A 177 8.24 4.57 -24.58
N TYR A 178 7.43 3.57 -24.24
CA TYR A 178 6.07 3.75 -23.72
C TYR A 178 6.03 3.83 -22.18
N GLY A 179 7.12 3.45 -21.50
CA GLY A 179 7.26 3.59 -20.05
C GLY A 179 6.39 2.62 -19.26
N PHE A 180 6.44 1.32 -19.57
CA PHE A 180 5.76 0.29 -18.78
C PHE A 180 6.60 -0.98 -18.64
N LYS A 181 6.22 -1.80 -17.67
CA LYS A 181 6.71 -3.17 -17.49
C LYS A 181 5.56 -4.12 -17.20
N ILE A 182 5.69 -5.35 -17.68
CA ILE A 182 4.73 -6.44 -17.44
C ILE A 182 5.48 -7.77 -17.37
N LYS A 183 5.07 -8.67 -16.47
CA LYS A 183 5.65 -10.01 -16.42
C LYS A 183 4.84 -10.98 -17.30
N TYR A 184 5.50 -12.04 -17.77
CA TYR A 184 4.88 -13.10 -18.57
C TYR A 184 5.57 -14.47 -18.32
N PRO A 185 4.91 -15.61 -18.58
CA PRO A 185 5.46 -16.93 -18.28
C PRO A 185 6.80 -17.23 -18.98
N ASN A 186 7.63 -18.07 -18.37
CA ASN A 186 8.98 -18.39 -18.88
C ASN A 186 9.00 -19.19 -20.18
N ASP A 187 7.98 -20.00 -20.39
CA ASP A 187 7.79 -20.82 -21.58
C ASP A 187 7.06 -20.05 -22.69
N TRP A 188 6.98 -18.73 -22.59
CA TRP A 188 6.39 -17.85 -23.58
C TRP A 188 7.46 -16.90 -24.14
N ARG A 189 7.15 -16.30 -25.30
CA ARG A 189 7.96 -15.26 -25.94
C ARG A 189 7.11 -14.03 -26.21
N VAL A 190 7.76 -12.89 -26.30
CA VAL A 190 7.15 -11.60 -26.65
C VAL A 190 7.76 -11.06 -27.93
N ALA A 191 6.95 -10.53 -28.84
CA ALA A 191 7.40 -9.81 -30.03
C ALA A 191 6.42 -8.74 -30.48
N LYS A 192 6.89 -7.89 -31.40
CA LYS A 192 6.04 -6.95 -32.12
C LYS A 192 5.07 -7.69 -33.03
N ASN A 193 3.80 -7.27 -33.02
CA ASN A 193 2.78 -7.78 -33.94
C ASN A 193 2.87 -7.03 -35.29
N ILE A 194 2.59 -7.72 -36.40
CA ILE A 194 2.56 -7.17 -37.77
C ILE A 194 1.35 -6.25 -38.06
N LEU A 195 0.48 -6.01 -37.07
CA LEU A 195 -0.75 -5.25 -37.23
C LEU A 195 -0.58 -3.72 -37.23
N GLY A 196 0.63 -3.18 -37.06
CA GLY A 196 0.95 -1.77 -37.36
C GLY A 196 0.43 -0.68 -36.40
N LEU A 197 -0.13 -1.02 -35.24
CA LEU A 197 -0.33 -0.09 -34.12
C LEU A 197 0.87 -0.21 -33.17
N GLU A 198 1.33 0.87 -32.52
CA GLU A 198 2.43 0.79 -31.54
C GLU A 198 2.01 1.38 -30.18
N PRO A 199 2.31 0.69 -29.05
CA PRO A 199 3.03 -0.59 -28.98
C PRO A 199 2.05 -1.74 -29.24
N ASN A 200 2.32 -2.60 -30.23
CA ASN A 200 1.59 -3.85 -30.43
C ASN A 200 2.49 -5.02 -30.12
N LEU A 201 2.18 -5.74 -29.05
CA LEU A 201 2.90 -6.94 -28.67
C LEU A 201 2.02 -8.17 -28.75
N VAL A 202 2.66 -9.30 -29.02
CA VAL A 202 2.08 -10.63 -28.86
C VAL A 202 2.92 -11.38 -27.84
N PHE A 203 2.28 -11.86 -26.78
CA PHE A 203 2.81 -12.84 -25.85
C PHE A 203 2.31 -14.22 -26.29
N CYS A 204 3.25 -15.10 -26.63
CA CYS A 204 2.99 -16.33 -27.36
C CYS A 204 3.61 -17.52 -26.64
N PRO A 205 2.83 -18.57 -26.31
CA PRO A 205 3.38 -19.81 -25.78
C PRO A 205 4.41 -20.40 -26.75
N ASN A 206 5.56 -20.88 -26.26
CA ASN A 206 6.64 -21.44 -27.08
C ASN A 206 6.16 -22.57 -27.99
N LYS A 207 5.18 -23.36 -27.55
CA LYS A 207 4.57 -24.45 -28.32
C LYS A 207 3.84 -23.98 -29.60
N LEU A 208 3.47 -22.70 -29.67
CA LEU A 208 2.74 -22.10 -30.80
C LEU A 208 3.63 -21.19 -31.68
N ALA A 209 4.87 -20.94 -31.24
CA ALA A 209 5.82 -20.10 -31.96
C ALA A 209 6.48 -20.90 -33.10
N THR A 210 6.47 -20.36 -34.32
CA THR A 210 7.29 -20.86 -35.43
C THR A 210 8.52 -19.97 -35.62
N ASP A 211 9.69 -20.56 -35.83
CA ASP A 211 10.97 -19.84 -35.87
C ASP A 211 11.28 -19.39 -37.31
N PRO A 212 11.30 -18.07 -37.53
CA PRO A 212 12.53 -17.46 -37.99
C PRO A 212 12.98 -16.32 -37.06
N ALA A 213 14.29 -16.27 -36.83
CA ALA A 213 15.01 -15.56 -35.76
C ALA A 213 14.83 -14.03 -35.61
N SER A 214 13.84 -13.40 -36.24
CA SER A 214 13.61 -11.94 -36.12
C SER A 214 12.14 -11.50 -36.05
N GLU A 215 11.18 -12.37 -36.37
CA GLU A 215 9.75 -12.06 -36.28
C GLU A 215 9.03 -13.28 -35.71
N ILE A 216 8.38 -13.14 -34.54
CA ILE A 216 7.57 -14.24 -34.03
C ILE A 216 6.36 -14.38 -34.96
N ILE A 217 6.39 -15.41 -35.79
CA ILE A 217 5.20 -15.89 -36.48
C ILE A 217 4.54 -16.90 -35.53
N CYS A 218 3.65 -16.42 -34.67
CA CYS A 218 2.75 -17.33 -33.97
C CYS A 218 1.81 -17.95 -35.00
N LYS A 219 1.53 -19.24 -34.88
CA LYS A 219 0.71 -19.96 -35.86
C LYS A 219 -0.66 -19.28 -36.06
N ILE A 220 -0.93 -18.86 -37.29
CA ILE A 220 -2.18 -18.21 -37.70
C ILE A 220 -3.12 -19.29 -38.25
N ILE A 221 -4.36 -19.36 -37.75
CA ILE A 221 -5.42 -20.22 -38.28
C ILE A 221 -5.99 -19.56 -39.54
N GLY A 222 -5.20 -19.48 -40.62
CA GLY A 222 -5.64 -19.03 -41.95
C GLY A 222 -5.56 -17.52 -42.23
N GLY A 223 -5.03 -17.19 -43.42
CA GLY A 223 -5.02 -15.85 -43.97
C GLY A 223 -4.89 -15.92 -45.50
N GLY A 224 -5.98 -15.61 -46.21
CA GLY A 224 -5.97 -15.47 -47.67
C GLY A 224 -5.40 -14.12 -48.10
N ALA A 225 -4.93 -14.04 -49.36
CA ALA A 225 -4.06 -12.99 -49.91
C ALA A 225 -4.66 -11.57 -50.06
N VAL A 226 -5.84 -11.28 -49.51
CA VAL A 226 -6.49 -9.96 -49.64
C VAL A 226 -7.10 -9.57 -48.30
N VAL A 227 -6.30 -8.83 -47.51
CA VAL A 227 -6.59 -8.31 -46.16
C VAL A 227 -6.88 -9.41 -45.12
N PRO A 228 -5.88 -9.87 -44.36
CA PRO A 228 -6.07 -11.01 -43.48
C PRO A 228 -6.93 -10.62 -42.28
N LYS A 229 -8.11 -11.23 -42.19
CA LYS A 229 -8.79 -11.41 -40.90
C LYS A 229 -7.92 -12.43 -40.14
N LEU A 230 -6.87 -11.96 -39.47
CA LEU A 230 -5.95 -12.82 -38.72
C LEU A 230 -6.72 -13.51 -37.61
N THR A 231 -6.99 -14.80 -37.78
CA THR A 231 -7.50 -15.68 -36.72
C THR A 231 -6.32 -16.32 -36.04
N TYR A 232 -6.15 -16.02 -34.76
CA TYR A 232 -5.03 -16.45 -33.94
C TYR A 232 -5.39 -17.75 -33.22
N GLU A 233 -4.41 -18.62 -32.97
CA GLU A 233 -4.62 -19.79 -32.12
C GLU A 233 -4.94 -19.40 -30.66
N GLU A 234 -5.84 -20.16 -30.04
CA GLU A 234 -6.27 -19.98 -28.65
C GLU A 234 -5.06 -19.96 -27.70
N GLY A 235 -5.05 -19.00 -26.78
CA GLY A 235 -4.02 -18.86 -25.76
C GLY A 235 -2.87 -17.88 -26.08
N MET A 236 -2.92 -17.15 -27.19
CA MET A 236 -2.09 -15.95 -27.35
C MET A 236 -2.69 -14.76 -26.61
N ILE A 237 -1.83 -13.91 -26.05
CA ILE A 237 -2.23 -12.65 -25.42
C ILE A 237 -1.64 -11.50 -26.22
N PHE A 238 -2.47 -10.60 -26.69
CA PHE A 238 -2.07 -9.39 -27.39
C PHE A 238 -2.08 -8.24 -26.42
N MET A 239 -1.17 -7.30 -26.61
CA MET A 239 -1.21 -6.02 -25.93
C MET A 239 -1.13 -4.93 -26.96
N TYR A 240 -2.01 -3.95 -26.85
CA TYR A 240 -2.01 -2.79 -27.73
C TYR A 240 -2.34 -1.52 -26.94
N ALA A 241 -2.05 -0.37 -27.54
CA ALA A 241 -2.44 0.91 -26.97
C ALA A 241 -3.25 1.74 -27.97
N SER A 242 -4.26 2.44 -27.43
CA SER A 242 -5.24 3.21 -28.19
C SER A 242 -5.32 4.66 -27.67
N ASP A 243 -5.61 5.60 -28.57
CA ASP A 243 -5.93 6.98 -28.21
C ASP A 243 -7.40 7.13 -27.74
N VAL A 244 -8.22 6.11 -28.00
CA VAL A 244 -9.64 6.07 -27.64
C VAL A 244 -9.83 5.14 -26.45
N TYR A 245 -10.62 5.60 -25.47
CA TYR A 245 -11.02 4.77 -24.33
C TYR A 245 -11.64 3.46 -24.82
N PRO A 246 -11.24 2.30 -24.29
CA PRO A 246 -11.78 1.03 -24.74
C PRO A 246 -13.27 0.94 -24.41
N VAL A 247 -14.12 1.00 -25.44
CA VAL A 247 -15.56 0.75 -25.34
C VAL A 247 -15.81 -0.64 -25.93
N THR A 248 -15.58 -1.68 -25.13
CA THR A 248 -15.83 -3.05 -25.58
C THR A 248 -16.64 -3.80 -24.53
N ASN A 249 -17.80 -4.31 -24.93
CA ASN A 249 -18.56 -5.31 -24.17
C ASN A 249 -17.98 -6.73 -24.37
N ASN A 250 -16.81 -6.85 -25.01
CA ASN A 250 -16.20 -8.12 -25.32
C ASN A 250 -15.32 -8.56 -24.14
N PRO A 251 -15.62 -9.70 -23.50
CA PRO A 251 -14.90 -10.18 -22.30
C PRO A 251 -13.43 -10.51 -22.57
N ASN A 252 -13.02 -10.66 -23.83
CA ASN A 252 -11.65 -10.97 -24.22
C ASN A 252 -10.70 -9.77 -24.08
N TYR A 253 -11.20 -8.56 -23.84
CA TYR A 253 -10.38 -7.37 -23.62
C TYR A 253 -10.27 -7.02 -22.14
N HIS A 254 -9.04 -6.76 -21.70
CA HIS A 254 -8.72 -6.50 -20.30
C HIS A 254 -7.91 -5.21 -20.18
N TYR A 255 -8.50 -4.20 -19.53
CA TYR A 255 -7.90 -2.89 -19.38
C TYR A 255 -6.73 -2.89 -18.39
N LEU A 256 -5.59 -2.33 -18.80
CA LEU A 256 -4.37 -2.21 -18.00
C LEU A 256 -4.24 -0.84 -17.33
N GLY A 257 -4.76 0.21 -17.98
CA GLY A 257 -4.67 1.59 -17.48
C GLY A 257 -4.43 2.63 -18.56
N PHE A 258 -4.48 3.91 -18.15
CA PHE A 258 -4.11 5.07 -18.95
C PHE A 258 -2.86 5.71 -18.34
N GLY A 259 -1.82 5.94 -19.13
CA GLY A 259 -0.55 6.47 -18.61
C GLY A 259 0.65 6.13 -19.48
N GLY A 260 1.81 5.98 -18.84
CA GLY A 260 3.10 5.75 -19.51
C GLY A 260 3.76 7.06 -19.96
N LYS A 261 4.95 6.96 -20.58
CA LYS A 261 5.62 8.11 -21.19
C LYS A 261 4.86 8.67 -22.38
N ILE A 262 4.17 7.78 -23.10
CA ILE A 262 3.24 8.13 -24.17
C ILE A 262 1.83 7.84 -23.65
N PRO A 263 1.03 8.88 -23.34
CA PRO A 263 -0.26 8.74 -22.69
C PRO A 263 -1.29 8.11 -23.63
N LYS A 264 -1.56 6.82 -23.43
CA LYS A 264 -2.54 6.02 -24.17
C LYS A 264 -3.33 5.11 -23.22
N TYR A 265 -4.43 4.55 -23.72
CA TYR A 265 -5.13 3.44 -23.07
C TYR A 265 -4.46 2.13 -23.44
N TYR A 266 -4.06 1.34 -22.46
CA TYR A 266 -3.42 0.04 -22.66
C TYR A 266 -4.39 -1.07 -22.31
N GLU A 267 -4.40 -2.12 -23.11
CA GLU A 267 -5.27 -3.28 -22.90
C GLU A 267 -4.62 -4.58 -23.39
N LEU A 268 -5.01 -5.69 -22.76
CA LEU A 268 -4.72 -7.03 -23.22
C LEU A 268 -5.92 -7.58 -23.98
N TYR A 269 -5.68 -8.34 -25.05
CA TYR A 269 -6.69 -9.18 -25.69
C TYR A 269 -6.29 -10.64 -25.62
N SER A 270 -7.19 -11.52 -25.22
CA SER A 270 -6.95 -12.96 -25.22
C SER A 270 -8.21 -13.75 -25.53
N GLU A 271 -8.06 -14.79 -26.33
CA GLU A 271 -9.05 -15.87 -26.44
C GLU A 271 -8.49 -17.06 -25.62
N GLY A 272 -8.91 -17.18 -24.36
CA GLY A 272 -8.43 -18.21 -23.41
C GLY A 272 -7.33 -17.72 -22.46
N ASN A 273 -6.67 -18.66 -21.74
CA ASN A 273 -5.59 -18.39 -20.79
C ASN A 273 -5.92 -17.33 -19.71
N GLU A 274 -7.17 -17.33 -19.22
CA GLU A 274 -7.68 -16.40 -18.20
C GLU A 274 -6.79 -16.30 -16.96
N LYS A 275 -6.21 -17.43 -16.53
CA LYS A 275 -5.30 -17.46 -15.39
C LYS A 275 -4.06 -16.61 -15.68
N GLU A 276 -3.39 -16.86 -16.79
CA GLU A 276 -2.19 -16.13 -17.20
C GLU A 276 -2.50 -14.66 -17.46
N VAL A 277 -3.62 -14.34 -18.10
CA VAL A 277 -4.08 -12.95 -18.31
C VAL A 277 -4.23 -12.24 -16.97
N ASN A 278 -4.95 -12.81 -16.01
CA ASN A 278 -5.15 -12.21 -14.69
C ASN A 278 -3.83 -12.01 -13.92
N LEU A 279 -2.91 -12.96 -14.03
CA LEU A 279 -1.57 -12.82 -13.46
C LEU A 279 -0.77 -11.71 -14.18
N MET A 280 -0.81 -11.64 -15.51
CA MET A 280 -0.18 -10.57 -16.28
C MET A 280 -0.73 -9.19 -15.89
N LEU A 281 -2.06 -9.03 -15.80
CA LEU A 281 -2.73 -7.82 -15.32
C LEU A 281 -2.19 -7.39 -13.95
N SER A 282 -2.02 -8.33 -13.02
CA SER A 282 -1.53 -8.02 -11.66
C SER A 282 -0.07 -7.55 -11.62
N THR A 283 0.70 -7.80 -12.67
CA THR A 283 2.12 -7.44 -12.76
C THR A 283 2.38 -6.19 -13.59
N PHE A 284 1.40 -5.73 -14.37
CA PHE A 284 1.53 -4.54 -15.18
C PHE A 284 1.72 -3.31 -14.29
N LYS A 285 2.74 -2.52 -14.62
CA LYS A 285 2.99 -1.23 -13.99
C LYS A 285 3.51 -0.27 -15.04
N PHE A 286 2.97 0.94 -15.07
CA PHE A 286 3.71 2.05 -15.66
C PHE A 286 5.01 2.22 -14.89
N SER A 287 6.09 2.46 -15.63
CA SER A 287 7.35 2.85 -15.02
C SER A 287 7.12 4.18 -14.33
N GLU A 288 7.28 4.21 -13.01
CA GLU A 288 7.48 5.46 -12.30
C GLU A 288 8.79 6.04 -12.85
N GLU A 289 8.71 7.06 -13.71
CA GLU A 289 9.85 7.96 -13.80
C GLU A 289 10.06 8.53 -12.40
N GLU A 290 11.31 8.58 -11.94
CA GLU A 290 11.64 9.32 -10.72
C GLU A 290 11.02 10.71 -10.88
N LYS A 291 9.98 10.98 -10.09
CA LYS A 291 9.40 12.32 -10.09
C LYS A 291 10.55 13.25 -9.71
N PRO A 292 10.86 14.26 -10.53
CA PRO A 292 11.95 15.15 -10.20
C PRO A 292 11.62 15.75 -8.83
N TYR A 293 12.49 15.49 -7.87
CA TYR A 293 12.38 15.99 -6.52
C TYR A 293 13.59 16.87 -6.24
N ILE A 294 13.42 17.77 -5.29
CA ILE A 294 14.50 18.54 -4.72
C ILE A 294 14.51 18.28 -3.23
N LYS A 295 15.69 18.10 -2.65
CA LYS A 295 15.85 17.91 -1.21
C LYS A 295 16.98 18.77 -0.67
N VAL A 296 16.68 19.66 0.28
CA VAL A 296 17.68 20.44 1.02
C VAL A 296 18.34 19.54 2.05
N ILE A 297 19.67 19.41 1.96
CA ILE A 297 20.49 18.58 2.86
C ILE A 297 21.11 19.43 3.96
N SER A 298 21.55 20.66 3.63
CA SER A 298 22.18 21.57 4.58
C SER A 298 21.83 23.03 4.23
N PRO A 299 21.41 23.86 5.20
CA PRO A 299 21.22 23.51 6.61
C PRO A 299 20.07 22.53 6.78
N SER A 300 20.19 21.63 7.75
CA SER A 300 19.13 20.69 8.10
C SER A 300 18.05 21.38 8.95
N GLY A 301 18.42 22.44 9.68
CA GLY A 301 17.50 23.23 10.50
C GLY A 301 17.22 22.63 11.87
N TRP A 302 18.10 21.75 12.36
CA TRP A 302 18.01 21.16 13.70
C TRP A 302 18.92 21.88 14.69
N GLY A 303 18.76 23.21 14.77
CA GLY A 303 19.48 24.04 15.75
C GLY A 303 20.86 24.52 15.32
N GLU A 304 21.19 24.47 14.03
CA GLU A 304 22.40 25.13 13.53
C GLU A 304 22.39 26.64 13.84
N VAL A 305 23.56 27.16 14.18
CA VAL A 305 23.78 28.58 14.45
C VAL A 305 24.81 29.11 13.48
N TRP A 306 24.38 30.04 12.64
CA TRP A 306 25.22 30.69 11.65
C TRP A 306 25.50 32.14 12.05
N GLU A 307 26.71 32.63 11.80
CA GLU A 307 27.16 33.96 12.18
C GLU A 307 27.24 34.87 10.95
N ILE A 308 26.73 36.10 11.07
CA ILE A 308 26.82 37.12 10.02
C ILE A 308 28.28 37.36 9.64
N GLY A 309 28.56 37.47 8.33
CA GLY A 309 29.91 37.64 7.80
C GLY A 309 30.73 36.35 7.68
N LYS A 310 30.21 35.20 8.14
CA LYS A 310 30.82 33.88 7.89
C LYS A 310 30.21 33.21 6.66
N THR A 311 30.96 32.26 6.10
CA THR A 311 30.58 31.47 4.93
C THR A 311 30.16 30.07 5.34
N TYR A 312 29.00 29.63 4.85
CA TYR A 312 28.45 28.29 5.09
C TYR A 312 28.10 27.61 3.77
N SER A 313 28.06 26.27 3.77
CA SER A 313 27.66 25.50 2.60
C SER A 313 26.16 25.19 2.64
N ILE A 314 25.49 25.47 1.53
CA ILE A 314 24.12 25.04 1.24
C ILE A 314 24.21 23.84 0.31
N ASN A 315 23.60 22.73 0.71
CA ASN A 315 23.63 21.47 -0.03
C ASN A 315 22.22 20.98 -0.31
N TRP A 316 22.02 20.38 -1.48
CA TRP A 316 20.75 19.80 -1.89
C TRP A 316 20.97 18.58 -2.81
N GLU A 317 19.92 17.86 -3.13
CA GLU A 317 19.92 16.76 -4.12
C GLU A 317 18.88 17.06 -5.20
N GLN A 318 19.32 17.22 -6.46
CA GLN A 318 18.46 17.31 -7.66
C GLN A 318 19.25 17.34 -8.99
N PRO A 319 18.60 17.17 -10.17
CA PRO A 319 19.28 17.09 -11.46
C PRO A 319 19.39 18.39 -12.29
N HIS A 320 18.88 19.54 -11.83
CA HIS A 320 18.82 20.79 -12.62
C HIS A 320 19.62 21.96 -11.99
N ASP A 321 19.48 23.17 -12.53
CA ASP A 321 19.91 24.41 -11.87
C ASP A 321 18.79 24.94 -10.94
N VAL A 322 19.15 25.67 -9.89
CA VAL A 322 18.23 26.15 -8.84
C VAL A 322 18.35 27.62 -8.51
N SER A 323 17.29 28.15 -7.91
CA SER A 323 17.27 29.38 -7.14
C SER A 323 17.26 29.08 -5.64
N ILE A 324 18.02 29.85 -4.86
CA ILE A 324 18.15 29.70 -3.41
C ILE A 324 17.62 30.97 -2.72
N TRP A 325 16.80 30.78 -1.69
CA TRP A 325 16.19 31.84 -0.90
C TRP A 325 16.38 31.59 0.59
N LEU A 326 16.36 32.67 1.36
CA LEU A 326 16.24 32.66 2.80
C LEU A 326 14.84 33.13 3.20
N GLU A 327 14.19 32.39 4.09
CA GLU A 327 12.91 32.81 4.69
C GLU A 327 13.07 33.07 6.19
N ASP A 328 12.63 34.24 6.65
CA ASP A 328 12.49 34.60 8.06
C ASP A 328 11.04 34.42 8.52
N TRP A 329 10.81 33.35 9.28
CA TRP A 329 9.52 32.97 9.85
C TRP A 329 9.25 33.63 11.21
N SER A 330 10.08 34.59 11.62
CA SER A 330 9.86 35.37 12.85
C SER A 330 8.80 36.46 12.68
N VAL A 331 8.42 36.78 11.43
CA VAL A 331 7.50 37.86 11.07
C VAL A 331 6.37 37.36 10.14
N PHE A 332 5.23 38.05 10.15
CA PHE A 332 4.10 37.76 9.26
C PHE A 332 3.70 39.02 8.44
N PRO A 333 3.64 38.97 7.10
CA PRO A 333 3.96 37.81 6.24
C PRO A 333 5.45 37.42 6.33
N VAL A 334 5.76 36.16 5.98
CA VAL A 334 7.14 35.64 5.97
C VAL A 334 8.01 36.54 5.12
N ARG A 335 9.15 36.98 5.68
CA ARG A 335 10.08 37.84 4.96
C ARG A 335 11.05 36.97 4.18
N THR A 336 11.25 37.28 2.90
CA THR A 336 12.11 36.51 2.00
C THR A 336 13.33 37.33 1.58
N PHE A 337 14.46 36.66 1.40
CA PHE A 337 15.67 37.25 0.83
C PHE A 337 16.20 36.36 -0.30
N ASP A 338 16.44 36.96 -1.46
CA ASP A 338 17.15 36.33 -2.56
C ASP A 338 18.60 36.04 -2.17
N ILE A 339 19.02 34.77 -2.23
CA ILE A 339 20.44 34.40 -2.05
C ILE A 339 21.14 34.37 -3.41
N ASN A 340 20.61 33.59 -4.36
CA ASN A 340 21.14 33.52 -5.73
C ASN A 340 20.19 32.75 -6.66
N ASP A 341 20.31 32.98 -7.97
CA ASP A 341 19.61 32.28 -9.04
C ASP A 341 20.58 31.54 -9.96
N ASN A 342 20.07 30.54 -10.69
CA ASN A 342 20.83 29.74 -11.65
C ASN A 342 22.08 29.08 -11.04
N VAL A 343 21.95 28.59 -9.81
CA VAL A 343 22.99 27.87 -9.10
C VAL A 343 23.04 26.44 -9.63
N GLY A 344 24.22 26.01 -10.08
CA GLY A 344 24.45 24.69 -10.68
C GLY A 344 24.44 23.54 -9.66
N LYS A 345 25.53 22.79 -9.52
CA LYS A 345 25.61 21.67 -8.57
C LYS A 345 26.00 22.16 -7.16
N PRO A 346 25.49 21.52 -6.09
CA PRO A 346 25.94 21.79 -4.71
C PRO A 346 27.41 21.37 -4.50
N PRO A 347 28.12 21.92 -3.49
CA PRO A 347 27.65 22.91 -2.52
C PRO A 347 27.63 24.34 -3.09
N TYR A 348 26.65 25.14 -2.66
CA TYR A 348 26.71 26.59 -2.80
C TYR A 348 27.32 27.20 -1.54
N LEU A 349 28.39 27.97 -1.68
CA LEU A 349 29.02 28.67 -0.57
C LEU A 349 28.40 30.05 -0.40
N TRP A 350 27.70 30.27 0.71
CA TRP A 350 27.02 31.52 1.00
C TRP A 350 27.67 32.24 2.19
N THR A 351 28.17 33.45 1.94
CA THR A 351 28.57 34.38 3.01
C THR A 351 27.37 35.20 3.44
N ILE A 352 27.00 35.11 4.72
CA ILE A 352 25.81 35.79 5.24
C ILE A 352 26.05 37.31 5.26
N PRO A 353 25.29 38.12 4.50
CA PRO A 353 25.52 39.55 4.44
C PRO A 353 25.02 40.25 5.70
N TYR A 354 25.64 41.38 6.04
CA TYR A 354 25.29 42.21 7.19
C TYR A 354 23.87 42.80 7.14
N SER A 355 23.21 42.74 5.98
CA SER A 355 21.80 43.13 5.80
C SER A 355 20.80 42.13 6.37
N ILE A 356 21.21 40.89 6.65
CA ILE A 356 20.34 39.88 7.26
C ILE A 356 20.22 40.17 8.76
N PRO A 357 19.01 40.37 9.31
CA PRO A 357 18.86 40.60 10.74
C PRO A 357 19.15 39.32 11.54
N PRO A 358 19.74 39.41 12.74
CA PRO A 358 19.82 38.25 13.63
C PRO A 358 18.42 37.71 13.97
N GLY A 359 18.28 36.39 14.05
CA GLY A 359 17.00 35.72 14.28
C GLY A 359 17.15 34.21 14.46
N ILE A 360 16.07 33.55 14.90
CA ILE A 360 16.09 32.14 15.31
C ILE A 360 15.19 31.22 14.47
N LYS A 361 14.46 31.78 13.50
CA LYS A 361 13.48 31.07 12.66
C LYS A 361 13.77 31.25 11.18
N TYR A 362 15.00 30.91 10.78
CA TYR A 362 15.38 30.92 9.38
C TYR A 362 15.24 29.55 8.73
N LYS A 363 14.82 29.55 7.46
CA LYS A 363 14.83 28.38 6.59
C LYS A 363 15.48 28.70 5.25
N ILE A 364 16.18 27.72 4.68
CA ILE A 364 16.67 27.78 3.30
C ILE A 364 15.63 27.11 2.41
N VAL A 365 15.24 27.80 1.34
CA VAL A 365 14.37 27.26 0.30
C VAL A 365 15.18 27.14 -0.98
N VAL A 366 15.11 25.98 -1.62
CA VAL A 366 15.70 25.75 -2.93
C VAL A 366 14.58 25.44 -3.91
N ARG A 367 14.56 26.14 -5.06
CA ARG A 367 13.53 26.00 -6.10
C ARG A 367 14.17 25.71 -7.45
N ALA A 368 13.52 24.86 -8.24
CA ALA A 368 13.87 24.60 -9.63
C ALA A 368 12.67 24.82 -10.56
N PHE A 369 12.98 25.30 -11.76
CA PHE A 369 12.02 25.53 -12.84
C PHE A 369 12.36 24.59 -14.02
N PRO A 370 11.91 23.33 -14.00
CA PRO A 370 12.32 22.30 -14.97
C PRO A 370 11.75 22.49 -16.40
N GLY A 371 11.30 23.68 -16.79
CA GLY A 371 10.79 23.97 -18.13
C GLY A 371 9.43 23.31 -18.49
N VAL A 372 8.89 22.46 -17.62
CA VAL A 372 7.53 21.90 -17.75
C VAL A 372 6.51 22.95 -17.32
N ARG A 373 5.54 23.27 -18.19
CA ARG A 373 4.50 24.28 -17.93
C ARG A 373 3.76 23.98 -16.62
N GLY A 374 3.97 24.82 -15.60
CA GLY A 374 3.25 24.77 -14.32
C GLY A 374 3.89 23.97 -13.18
N ALA A 375 5.06 23.35 -13.38
CA ALA A 375 5.76 22.63 -12.31
C ALA A 375 6.86 23.51 -11.69
N THR A 376 6.68 23.94 -10.44
CA THR A 376 7.76 24.45 -9.60
C THR A 376 8.13 23.34 -8.62
N LEU A 377 9.38 22.88 -8.66
CA LEU A 377 9.91 21.98 -7.66
C LEU A 377 10.54 22.84 -6.58
N ALA A 378 10.15 22.64 -5.33
CA ALA A 378 10.67 23.39 -4.21
C ALA A 378 10.84 22.47 -3.02
N ASP A 379 11.91 22.68 -2.27
CA ASP A 379 12.08 22.09 -0.96
C ASP A 379 12.69 23.10 0.00
N THR A 380 12.45 22.87 1.29
CA THR A 380 12.83 23.76 2.37
C THR A 380 13.55 22.96 3.44
N SER A 381 14.59 23.52 4.06
CA SER A 381 15.26 22.89 5.19
C SER A 381 14.27 22.37 6.25
N ASP A 382 14.51 21.15 6.74
CA ASP A 382 13.56 20.40 7.58
C ASP A 382 13.11 21.22 8.80
N GLY A 383 14.07 21.81 9.53
CA GLY A 383 13.80 22.66 10.68
C GLY A 383 14.25 24.12 10.50
N TYR A 384 14.31 24.85 11.63
CA TYR A 384 14.78 26.22 11.69
C TYR A 384 16.25 26.28 12.14
N PHE A 385 17.04 27.12 11.49
CA PHE A 385 18.37 27.51 11.98
C PHE A 385 18.35 28.97 12.46
N SER A 386 19.38 29.34 13.22
CA SER A 386 19.55 30.69 13.76
C SER A 386 20.66 31.43 13.03
N ILE A 387 20.48 32.73 12.83
CA ILE A 387 21.52 33.66 12.37
C ILE A 387 21.82 34.64 13.51
N ILE A 388 23.07 34.74 13.93
CA ILE A 388 23.51 35.61 15.03
C ILE A 388 24.40 36.74 14.54
N ALA A 389 24.43 37.82 15.33
CA ALA A 389 25.33 38.95 15.09
C ALA A 389 26.81 38.49 15.05
N PRO A 390 27.67 39.19 14.29
CA PRO A 390 29.09 38.87 14.24
C PRO A 390 29.70 39.10 15.62
N ASN A 391 30.60 38.20 16.02
CA ASN A 391 31.24 38.28 17.32
C ASN A 391 32.26 39.45 17.30
N THR A 392 31.87 40.61 17.84
CA THR A 392 32.78 41.76 18.02
C THR A 392 33.78 41.42 19.12
N LYS A 393 34.99 41.03 18.73
CA LYS A 393 36.16 41.08 19.61
C LYS A 393 36.74 42.48 19.68
#